data_AF-A0A4Y2I373-F1
#
_entry.id   AF-A0A4Y2I373-F1
#
_cell.length_a   1.000
_cell.length_b   1.000
_cell.length_c   1.000
_cell.angle_alpha   90.00
_cell.angle_beta   90.00
_cell.angle_gamma   90.00
#
_symmetry.space_group_name_H-M   'P 1'
#
loop_
_entity.id
_entity.type
_entity.pdbx_description
1 polymer ?
#
loop_
_entity_poly.entity_id
_entity_poly.type
_entity_poly.pdbx_seq_one_letter_code
_entity_poly.pdbx_strand_id
1 'polypeptide(L)'
;MLTMLLGQQAGYTRYPCFLYLWNSRARDFHWAKTDWSLRGALTPSEKNVINTTLVPPEKVLSPPLHIKLGLMKQFIKSLPKDGEYFRHMCSKFPKLSEAKLKEGVFIGPDI
;
A
#
# COMPACT_ATOMS: atom_id res chain seq x y z
N MET A 1 -0.15 12.54 -1.89
CA MET A 1 -1.08 13.16 -2.86
C MET A 1 -2.52 12.73 -2.62
N LEU A 2 -2.83 11.42 -2.59
CA LEU A 2 -4.21 10.97 -2.45
C LEU A 2 -4.90 11.41 -1.16
N THR A 3 -4.21 11.35 -0.03
CA THR A 3 -4.72 11.81 1.27
C THR A 3 -5.12 13.30 1.25
N MET A 4 -4.40 14.13 0.50
CA MET A 4 -4.72 15.56 0.35
C MET A 4 -6.01 15.76 -0.46
N LEU A 5 -6.16 15.05 -1.58
CA LEU A 5 -7.36 15.14 -2.43
C LEU A 5 -8.62 14.65 -1.71
N LEU A 6 -8.47 13.66 -0.83
CA LEU A 6 -9.56 13.05 -0.09
C LEU A 6 -9.73 13.63 1.33
N GLY A 7 -9.00 14.70 1.67
CA GLY A 7 -9.09 15.35 2.97
C GLY A 7 -8.70 14.48 4.16
N GLN A 8 -7.94 13.40 3.94
CA GLN A 8 -7.48 12.48 4.97
C GLN A 8 -6.18 12.96 5.64
N GLN A 9 -6.05 12.69 6.93
CA GLN A 9 -4.85 12.97 7.70
C GLN A 9 -3.67 12.13 7.20
N ALA A 10 -2.63 12.80 6.68
CA ALA A 10 -1.40 12.14 6.27
C ALA A 10 -0.69 11.49 7.47
N GLY A 11 -0.14 10.29 7.28
CA GLY A 11 0.57 9.54 8.33
C GLY A 11 -0.33 8.90 9.39
N TYR A 12 -1.64 9.15 9.37
CA TYR A 12 -2.55 8.50 10.31
C TYR A 12 -2.85 7.06 9.86
N THR A 13 -2.33 6.11 10.61
CA THR A 13 -2.36 4.69 10.23
C THR A 13 -3.71 4.01 10.46
N ARG A 14 -4.61 4.55 11.28
CA ARG A 14 -5.91 3.91 11.53
C ARG A 14 -6.91 4.34 10.45
N TYR A 15 -7.54 3.37 9.77
CA TYR A 15 -8.46 3.62 8.64
C TYR A 15 -7.83 4.36 7.43
N PRO A 16 -6.65 3.95 6.93
CA PRO A 16 -5.96 4.69 5.88
C PRO A 16 -6.63 4.52 4.50
N CYS A 17 -7.42 3.48 4.30
CA CYS A 17 -8.12 3.21 3.04
C CYS A 17 -9.36 4.10 2.91
N PHE A 18 -9.55 4.68 1.72
CA PHE A 18 -10.72 5.49 1.40
C PHE A 18 -11.92 4.66 0.92
N LEU A 19 -11.70 3.40 0.49
CA LEU A 19 -12.76 2.49 0.04
C LEU A 19 -13.38 1.67 1.18
N TYR A 20 -12.57 1.31 2.19
CA TYR A 20 -12.98 0.42 3.28
C TYR A 20 -12.55 0.95 4.64
N LEU A 21 -13.30 0.61 5.68
CA LEU A 21 -12.97 0.88 7.08
C LEU A 21 -11.93 -0.13 7.61
N TRP A 22 -10.82 -0.27 6.88
CA TRP A 22 -9.72 -1.16 7.25
C TRP A 22 -8.90 -0.60 8.40
N ASN A 23 -8.87 -1.30 9.53
CA ASN A 23 -8.06 -0.90 10.67
C ASN A 23 -6.67 -1.55 10.62
N SER A 24 -5.68 -0.86 10.03
CA SER A 24 -4.30 -1.37 9.93
C SER A 24 -3.58 -1.58 11.28
N ARG A 25 -4.14 -1.06 12.38
CA ARG A 25 -3.60 -1.26 13.73
C ARG A 25 -4.11 -2.55 14.38
N ALA A 26 -5.14 -3.18 13.81
CA ALA A 26 -5.77 -4.37 14.36
C ALA A 26 -5.01 -5.65 13.94
N ARG A 27 -3.80 -5.83 14.47
CA ARG A 27 -2.89 -6.93 14.09
C ARG A 27 -3.50 -8.31 14.28
N ASP A 28 -4.29 -8.49 15.33
CA ASP A 28 -4.95 -9.76 15.65
C ASP A 28 -5.93 -10.20 14.55
N PHE A 29 -6.48 -9.24 13.80
CA PHE A 29 -7.44 -9.50 12.73
C PHE A 29 -6.83 -9.51 11.33
N HIS A 30 -5.52 -9.25 11.17
CA HIS A 30 -4.89 -9.09 9.86
C HIS A 30 -5.04 -10.32 8.95
N TRP A 31 -5.01 -11.52 9.52
CA TRP A 31 -5.10 -12.77 8.77
C TRP A 31 -6.44 -13.50 8.95
N ALA A 32 -7.26 -13.05 9.91
CA ALA A 32 -8.56 -13.65 10.19
C ALA A 32 -9.71 -12.91 9.49
N LYS A 33 -9.55 -11.61 9.22
CA LYS A 33 -10.62 -10.77 8.66
C LYS A 33 -10.29 -10.34 7.23
N THR A 34 -10.98 -10.94 6.28
CA THR A 34 -10.92 -10.63 4.84
C THR A 34 -11.86 -9.48 4.47
N ASP A 35 -13.04 -9.45 5.07
CA ASP A 35 -14.09 -8.50 4.71
C ASP A 35 -14.15 -7.31 5.66
N TRP A 36 -13.88 -6.13 5.12
CA TRP A 36 -14.00 -4.86 5.83
C TRP A 36 -15.21 -4.10 5.32
N SER A 37 -15.91 -3.42 6.21
CA SER A 37 -17.07 -2.62 5.81
C SER A 37 -16.64 -1.53 4.83
N LEU A 38 -17.44 -1.38 3.78
CA LEU A 38 -17.27 -0.31 2.81
C LEU A 38 -17.38 1.04 3.51
N ARG A 39 -16.55 1.98 3.09
CA ARG A 39 -16.65 3.35 3.54
C ARG A 39 -17.71 4.06 2.70
N GLY A 40 -18.74 4.59 3.35
CA GLY A 40 -19.79 5.36 2.70
C GLY A 40 -19.30 6.74 2.27
N ALA A 41 -19.36 7.73 3.18
CA ALA A 41 -18.90 9.09 2.93
C ALA A 41 -17.56 9.38 3.63
N LEU A 42 -16.78 10.31 3.06
CA LEU A 42 -15.61 10.91 3.71
C LEU A 42 -16.04 12.19 4.42
N THR A 43 -16.74 12.05 5.54
CA THR A 43 -17.22 13.18 6.35
C THR A 43 -16.07 13.77 7.16
N PRO A 44 -15.82 15.09 7.10
CA PRO A 44 -14.84 15.74 7.97
C PRO A 44 -15.09 15.46 9.46
N SER A 45 -14.02 15.33 10.23
CA SER A 45 -14.03 14.98 11.66
C SER A 45 -14.43 13.54 11.98
N GLU A 46 -14.68 12.69 10.97
CA GLU A 46 -14.88 11.27 11.17
C GLU A 46 -13.61 10.45 10.85
N LYS A 47 -13.27 9.52 11.74
CA LYS A 47 -12.16 8.57 11.58
C LYS A 47 -10.81 9.27 11.32
N ASN A 48 -10.39 9.33 10.07
CA ASN A 48 -9.12 9.89 9.62
C ASN A 48 -9.31 11.03 8.62
N VAL A 49 -10.53 11.54 8.44
CA VAL A 49 -10.86 12.63 7.54
C VAL A 49 -10.86 13.94 8.32
N ILE A 50 -10.00 14.88 7.92
CA ILE A 50 -9.80 16.16 8.60
C ILE A 50 -10.32 17.34 7.78
N ASN A 51 -10.47 17.18 6.46
CA ASN A 51 -10.91 18.22 5.54
C ASN A 51 -11.96 17.66 4.57
N THR A 52 -12.70 18.55 3.92
CA THR A 52 -13.62 18.19 2.85
C THR A 52 -12.87 17.62 1.65
N THR A 53 -13.48 16.63 1.00
CA THR A 53 -12.93 16.03 -0.22
C THR A 53 -12.95 17.03 -1.37
N LEU A 54 -11.83 17.12 -2.10
CA LEU A 54 -11.71 17.95 -3.31
C LEU A 54 -12.14 17.18 -4.56
N VAL A 55 -12.05 15.86 -4.52
CA VAL A 55 -12.39 14.96 -5.63
C VAL A 55 -13.31 13.86 -5.08
N PRO A 56 -14.41 13.54 -5.79
CA PRO A 56 -15.25 12.39 -5.44
C PRO A 56 -14.43 11.09 -5.41
N PRO A 57 -14.55 10.24 -4.39
CA PRO A 57 -13.80 8.98 -4.28
C PRO A 57 -13.91 8.09 -5.52
N GLU A 58 -15.06 8.11 -6.20
CA GLU A 58 -15.35 7.30 -7.38
C GLU A 58 -14.55 7.74 -8.61
N LYS A 59 -14.05 8.98 -8.60
CA LYS A 59 -13.20 9.53 -9.67
C LYS A 59 -11.70 9.31 -9.40
N VAL A 60 -11.34 8.74 -8.26
CA VAL A 60 -9.95 8.39 -7.96
C VAL A 60 -9.58 7.09 -8.66
N LEU A 61 -8.78 7.20 -9.71
CA LEU A 61 -8.14 6.04 -10.34
C LEU A 61 -6.87 5.69 -9.57
N SER A 62 -6.83 4.49 -8.97
CA SER A 62 -5.60 3.94 -8.39
C SER A 62 -4.76 3.34 -9.51
N PRO A 63 -3.55 3.86 -9.81
CA PRO A 63 -2.77 3.33 -10.93
C PRO A 63 -2.34 1.89 -10.64
N PRO A 64 -2.69 0.90 -11.49
CA PRO A 64 -2.38 -0.50 -11.25
C PRO A 64 -0.90 -0.77 -11.00
N LEU A 65 -0.04 0.02 -11.66
CA LEU A 65 1.41 -0.08 -11.52
C LEU A 65 1.90 0.23 -10.11
N HIS A 66 1.41 1.30 -9.46
CA HIS A 66 1.84 1.65 -8.10
C HIS A 66 1.45 0.59 -7.06
N ILE A 67 0.32 -0.09 -7.28
CA ILE A 67 -0.10 -1.22 -6.44
C ILE A 67 0.87 -2.39 -6.62
N LYS A 68 1.15 -2.80 -7.87
CA LYS A 68 2.10 -3.89 -8.17
C LYS A 68 3.48 -3.61 -7.61
N LEU A 69 4.02 -2.40 -7.80
CA LEU A 69 5.31 -1.97 -7.25
C LEU A 69 5.32 -2.05 -5.72
N GLY A 70 4.25 -1.59 -5.05
CA GLY A 70 4.13 -1.66 -3.60
C GLY A 70 4.11 -3.10 -3.07
N LEU A 71 3.36 -3.99 -3.73
CA LEU A 71 3.29 -5.41 -3.39
C LEU A 71 4.64 -6.11 -3.60
N MET A 72 5.29 -5.89 -4.74
CA MET A 72 6.62 -6.45 -5.01
C MET A 72 7.65 -5.99 -3.99
N LYS A 73 7.61 -4.71 -3.60
CA LYS A 73 8.47 -4.19 -2.53
C LYS A 73 8.25 -4.93 -1.21
N GLN A 74 7.00 -5.08 -0.77
CA GLN A 74 6.67 -5.77 0.48
C GLN A 74 7.08 -7.25 0.44
N PHE A 75 6.79 -7.92 -0.66
CA PHE A 75 7.17 -9.31 -0.89
C PHE A 75 8.68 -9.49 -0.74
N ILE A 76 9.49 -8.73 -1.48
CA ILE A 76 10.95 -8.85 -1.39
C ILE A 76 11.47 -8.46 -0.01
N LYS A 77 10.89 -7.45 0.66
CA LYS A 77 11.27 -7.07 2.03
C LYS A 77 10.97 -8.15 3.07
N SER A 78 9.96 -8.98 2.85
CA SER A 78 9.64 -10.10 3.75
C SER A 78 10.55 -11.32 3.59
N LEU A 79 11.31 -11.42 2.50
CA LEU A 79 12.21 -12.56 2.27
C LEU A 79 13.46 -12.49 3.16
N PRO A 80 13.95 -13.64 3.68
CA PRO A 80 15.28 -13.75 4.26
C PRO A 80 16.34 -13.36 3.23
N LYS A 81 17.24 -12.44 3.58
CA LYS A 81 18.19 -11.83 2.61
C LYS A 81 19.36 -12.74 2.25
N ASP A 82 19.59 -13.75 3.06
CA ASP A 82 20.54 -14.84 2.92
C ASP A 82 19.90 -16.12 2.36
N GLY A 83 18.57 -16.16 2.23
CA GLY A 83 17.83 -17.34 1.75
C GLY A 83 18.02 -17.59 0.25
N GLU A 84 17.89 -18.87 -0.14
CA GLU A 84 17.99 -19.30 -1.55
C GLU A 84 16.97 -18.59 -2.45
N TYR A 85 15.79 -18.29 -1.91
CA TYR A 85 14.74 -17.60 -2.66
C TYR A 85 15.12 -16.14 -2.98
N PHE A 86 15.81 -15.44 -2.08
CA PHE A 86 16.34 -14.10 -2.38
C PHE A 86 17.48 -14.18 -3.42
N ARG A 87 18.36 -15.18 -3.32
CA ARG A 87 19.38 -15.44 -4.36
C ARG A 87 18.75 -15.70 -5.74
N HIS A 88 17.64 -16.45 -5.79
CA HIS A 88 16.87 -16.66 -7.02
C HIS A 88 16.29 -15.34 -7.56
N MET A 89 15.81 -14.46 -6.69
CA MET A 89 15.36 -13.12 -7.12
C MET A 89 16.49 -12.29 -7.71
N CYS A 90 17.70 -12.34 -7.13
CA CYS A 90 18.88 -11.69 -7.69
C CYS A 90 19.22 -12.21 -9.10
N SER A 91 19.09 -13.52 -9.36
CA SER A 91 19.36 -14.07 -10.68
C SER A 91 18.24 -13.77 -11.69
N LYS A 92 16.98 -13.66 -11.25
CA LYS A 92 15.84 -13.27 -12.09
C LYS A 92 15.90 -11.81 -12.55
N PHE A 93 16.46 -10.93 -11.73
CA PHE A 93 16.59 -9.50 -12.02
C PHE A 93 18.06 -9.06 -12.14
N PRO A 94 18.81 -9.55 -13.15
CA PRO A 94 20.25 -9.31 -13.23
C PRO A 94 20.62 -7.84 -13.48
N LYS A 95 19.67 -7.02 -13.93
CA LYS A 95 19.84 -5.57 -14.14
C LYS A 95 19.70 -4.76 -12.84
N LEU A 96 19.14 -5.34 -11.79
CA LEU A 96 18.99 -4.71 -10.49
C LEU A 96 20.17 -5.09 -9.59
N SER A 97 20.73 -4.11 -8.90
CA SER A 97 21.73 -4.40 -7.88
C SER A 97 21.08 -5.10 -6.68
N GLU A 98 21.85 -5.93 -5.99
CA GLU A 98 21.40 -6.60 -4.77
C GLU A 98 20.87 -5.61 -3.73
N ALA A 99 21.48 -4.42 -3.62
CA ALA A 99 21.02 -3.35 -2.73
C ALA A 99 19.61 -2.85 -3.08
N LYS A 100 19.32 -2.63 -4.37
CA LYS A 100 17.97 -2.26 -4.83
C LYS A 100 16.96 -3.35 -4.54
N LEU A 101 17.33 -4.61 -4.78
CA LEU A 101 16.49 -5.76 -4.47
C LEU A 101 16.24 -5.88 -2.96
N LYS A 102 17.26 -5.74 -2.10
CA LYS A 102 17.08 -5.78 -0.64
C LYS A 102 16.04 -4.75 -0.17
N GLU A 103 16.08 -3.56 -0.75
CA GLU A 103 15.12 -2.49 -0.48
C GLU A 103 13.78 -2.61 -1.22
N GLY A 104 13.62 -3.62 -2.08
CA GLY A 104 12.43 -3.84 -2.90
C GLY A 104 12.15 -2.67 -3.84
N VAL A 105 13.21 -2.05 -4.37
CA VAL A 105 13.12 -0.92 -5.30
C VAL A 105 13.00 -1.46 -6.72
N PHE A 106 11.81 -1.33 -7.28
CA PHE A 106 11.47 -1.67 -8.65
C PHE A 106 10.92 -0.44 -9.37
N ILE A 107 11.05 -0.43 -10.70
CA ILE A 107 10.38 0.52 -11.59
C ILE A 107 9.44 -0.22 -12.55
N GLY A 108 8.64 0.53 -13.32
CA GLY A 108 7.69 -0.05 -14.27
C GLY A 108 8.27 -1.13 -15.19
N PRO A 109 9.40 -0.88 -15.87
CA PRO A 109 10.04 -1.87 -16.74
C PRO A 109 10.55 -3.15 -16.04
N ASP A 110 10.65 -3.17 -14.71
CA ASP A 110 11.10 -4.35 -13.98
C ASP A 110 9.95 -5.34 -13.68
N ILE A 111 8.68 -4.94 -13.84
CA ILE A 111 7.48 -5.72 -13.45
C ILE A 111 6.51 -5.92 -14.62
#